data_AF-A0A963Z4H4-F1
#
_entry.id   AF-A0A963Z4H4-F1
#
_cell.length_a   1.000
_cell.length_b   1.000
_cell.length_c   1.000
_cell.angle_alpha   90.00
_cell.angle_beta   90.00
_cell.angle_gamma   90.00
#
_symmetry.space_group_name_H-M   'P 1'
#
loop_
_entity.id
_entity.type
_entity.pdbx_description
1 polymer ?
#
loop_
_entity_poly.entity_id
_entity_poly.type
_entity_poly.pdbx_seq_one_letter_code
_entity_poly.pdbx_strand_id
1 'polypeptide(L)' 'MNNLIEQDPRGIKARTGPMLGFKHFKTASITHAGIELIRRIYNGQFNVENLRIEGTAMPATWNAVPEA' A
#
# COMPACT_ATOMS: atom_id res chain seq x y z
N MET A 1 8.13 18.27 -29.44
CA MET A 1 7.70 18.35 -28.03
C MET A 1 6.23 17.96 -27.95
N ASN A 2 5.90 16.77 -27.44
CA ASN A 2 4.54 16.36 -27.03
C ASN A 2 4.62 15.14 -26.09
N ASN A 3 5.35 15.29 -24.97
CA ASN A 3 5.74 14.20 -24.07
C ASN A 3 4.64 13.72 -23.10
N LEU A 4 3.40 14.19 -23.27
CA LEU A 4 2.23 13.82 -22.44
C LEU A 4 1.25 12.90 -23.15
N ILE A 5 1.10 13.03 -24.48
CA ILE A 5 0.14 12.25 -25.28
C ILE A 5 0.76 10.91 -25.72
N GLU A 6 2.09 10.88 -25.91
CA GLU A 6 2.83 9.67 -26.29
C GLU A 6 3.34 8.87 -25.08
N GLN A 7 2.93 9.22 -23.85
CA GLN A 7 3.24 8.36 -22.72
C GLN A 7 2.65 6.97 -22.96
N ASP A 8 3.49 5.98 -22.70
CA ASP A 8 3.14 4.59 -22.84
C ASP A 8 1.81 4.27 -22.12
N PRO A 9 0.73 3.95 -22.85
CA PRO A 9 -0.56 3.66 -22.24
C PRO A 9 -0.52 2.39 -21.39
N ARG A 10 0.53 1.57 -21.48
CA ARG A 10 0.73 0.40 -20.62
C ARG A 10 0.77 0.78 -19.15
N GLY A 11 1.34 1.94 -18.78
CA GLY A 11 1.39 2.39 -17.40
C GLY A 11 0.00 2.66 -16.81
N ILE A 12 -0.87 3.32 -17.58
CA ILE A 12 -2.26 3.59 -17.19
C ILE A 12 -3.04 2.29 -17.11
N LYS A 13 -2.97 1.44 -18.14
CA LYS A 13 -3.69 0.15 -18.19
C LYS A 13 -3.24 -0.83 -17.10
N ALA A 14 -1.97 -0.85 -16.74
CA ALA A 14 -1.46 -1.68 -15.65
C ALA A 14 -2.06 -1.26 -14.29
N ARG A 15 -2.31 0.03 -14.08
CA ARG A 15 -2.94 0.55 -12.85
C ARG A 15 -4.46 0.40 -12.87
N THR A 16 -5.11 0.63 -14.01
CA THR A 16 -6.58 0.65 -14.11
C THR A 16 -7.20 -0.70 -14.43
N GLY A 17 -6.48 -1.61 -15.10
CA GLY A 17 -6.96 -2.95 -15.46
C GLY A 17 -7.46 -3.76 -14.27
N PRO A 18 -6.71 -3.87 -13.16
CA PRO A 18 -7.16 -4.55 -11.94
C PRO A 18 -8.41 -3.93 -11.30
N MET A 19 -8.76 -2.68 -11.64
CA MET A 19 -9.89 -1.95 -11.07
C MET A 19 -11.22 -2.20 -11.80
N LEU A 20 -11.19 -2.76 -13.02
CA LEU A 20 -12.39 -2.92 -13.86
C LEU A 20 -13.43 -3.90 -13.30
N GLY A 21 -13.03 -4.82 -12.41
CA GLY A 21 -13.93 -5.76 -11.75
C GLY A 21 -14.70 -5.18 -10.55
N PHE A 22 -14.42 -3.93 -10.17
CA PHE A 22 -15.04 -3.30 -8.99
C PHE A 22 -16.21 -2.40 -9.39
N LYS A 23 -17.30 -2.48 -8.62
CA LYS A 23 -18.49 -1.63 -8.80
C LYS A 23 -18.22 -0.14 -8.54
N HIS A 24 -17.24 0.18 -7.69
CA HIS A 24 -16.89 1.55 -7.31
C HIS A 24 -15.37 1.74 -7.32
N PHE A 25 -14.92 2.85 -7.92
CA PHE A 25 -13.49 3.22 -7.95
C PHE A 25 -12.89 3.35 -6.55
N LYS A 26 -13.65 3.88 -5.57
CA LYS A 26 -13.19 4.00 -4.19
C LYS A 26 -12.77 2.63 -3.61
N THR A 27 -13.61 1.61 -3.81
CA THR A 27 -13.34 0.25 -3.33
C THR A 27 -12.15 -0.38 -4.05
N ALA A 28 -12.05 -0.16 -5.37
CA ALA A 28 -10.91 -0.62 -6.16
C ALA A 28 -9.59 -0.01 -5.67
N SER A 29 -9.56 1.30 -5.45
CA SER A 29 -8.38 2.04 -4.97
C SER A 29 -7.94 1.60 -3.58
N ILE A 30 -8.88 1.42 -2.64
CA ILE A 30 -8.57 0.93 -1.29
C ILE A 30 -7.98 -0.48 -1.34
N THR A 31 -8.60 -1.37 -2.13
CA THR A 31 -8.13 -2.76 -2.26
C THR A 31 -6.75 -2.80 -2.92
N HIS A 32 -6.54 -2.03 -3.99
CA HIS A 32 -5.26 -1.94 -4.68
C HIS A 32 -4.15 -1.41 -3.75
N ALA A 33 -4.44 -0.39 -2.95
CA ALA A 33 -3.52 0.14 -1.96
C ALA A 33 -3.19 -0.89 -0.86
N GLY A 34 -4.17 -1.67 -0.40
CA GLY A 34 -3.96 -2.75 0.57
C GLY A 34 -3.05 -3.87 0.05
N ILE A 35 -3.22 -4.28 -1.22
CA ILE A 35 -2.35 -5.28 -1.86
C ILE A 35 -0.91 -4.75 -1.98
N GLU A 36 -0.75 -3.51 -2.43
CA GLU A 36 0.54 -2.84 -2.54
C GLU A 36 1.23 -2.71 -1.17
N LEU A 37 0.46 -2.37 -0.13
CA LEU A 37 0.93 -2.28 1.25
C LEU A 37 1.49 -3.61 1.74
N ILE A 38 0.75 -4.71 1.58
CA ILE A 38 1.21 -6.05 2.00
C ILE A 38 2.48 -6.43 1.24
N ARG A 39 2.55 -6.15 -0.07
CA ARG A 39 3.77 -6.41 -0.87
C ARG A 39 4.98 -5.65 -0.33
N ARG A 40 4.81 -4.38 0.05
CA ARG A 40 5.89 -3.56 0.62
C ARG A 40 6.32 -4.05 1.99
N ILE A 41 5.39 -4.50 2.83
CA ILE A 41 5.69 -5.12 4.13
C ILE A 41 6.53 -6.38 3.91
N TYR A 42 6.07 -7.27 3.01
CA TYR A 42 6.80 -8.49 2.68
C TYR A 42 8.22 -8.23 2.15
N ASN A 43 8.38 -7.18 1.33
CA ASN A 43 9.68 -6.78 0.79
C ASN A 43 10.55 -5.94 1.75
N GLY A 44 10.10 -5.66 2.97
CA GLY A 44 10.80 -4.76 3.91
C GLY A 44 10.89 -3.29 3.45
N GLN A 45 10.10 -2.90 2.45
CA GLN A 45 10.06 -1.55 1.88
C GLN A 45 9.00 -0.66 2.56
N PHE A 46 8.39 -1.16 3.63
CA PHE A 46 7.41 -0.43 4.40
C PHE A 46 8.09 0.27 5.58
N ASN A 47 8.21 1.60 5.50
CA ASN A 47 8.80 2.38 6.59
C ASN A 47 7.78 2.55 7.74
N VAL A 48 7.99 1.80 8.82
CA VAL A 48 7.21 1.88 10.07
C VAL A 48 7.57 3.10 10.93
N GLU A 49 8.69 3.78 10.68
CA GLU A 49 9.08 4.98 11.45
C GLU A 49 8.08 6.11 11.26
N ASN A 50 7.51 6.26 10.06
CA ASN A 50 6.48 7.24 9.77
C ASN A 50 5.09 6.88 10.32
N LEU A 51 4.91 5.64 10.80
CA LEU A 51 3.70 5.21 11.51
C LEU A 51 3.83 5.34 13.02
N ARG A 52 5.02 5.72 13.52
CA ARG A 52 5.23 5.94 14.94
C ARG A 52 4.44 7.19 15.31
N ILE A 53 3.23 6.98 15.83
CA ILE A 53 2.45 8.02 16.48
C ILE A 53 3.32 8.52 17.64
N GLU A 54 3.81 9.76 17.56
CA GLU A 54 4.51 10.42 18.66
C GLU A 54 3.65 10.28 19.92
N GLY A 55 4.11 9.46 20.87
CA GLY A 55 3.42 9.21 22.14
C GLY A 55 3.05 7.75 22.42
N THR A 56 3.07 6.83 21.45
CA THR A 56 2.92 5.40 21.77
C THR A 56 4.29 4.76 21.98
N ALA A 57 4.82 4.90 23.20
CA ALA A 57 5.74 3.87 23.69
C ALA A 57 5.04 2.52 23.51
N MET A 58 5.73 1.52 22.94
CA MET A 58 5.21 0.15 22.93
C MET A 58 4.73 -0.16 24.35
N PRO A 59 3.44 -0.46 24.58
CA PRO A 59 3.00 -0.79 25.91
C PRO A 59 3.84 -1.99 26.36
N ALA A 60 4.40 -1.90 27.57
CA ALA A 60 5.31 -2.90 28.14
C ALA A 60 4.73 -4.34 28.12
N THR A 61 3.45 -4.48 27.78
CA THR A 61 2.73 -5.73 27.52
C THR A 61 3.27 -6.53 26.34
N TRP A 62 3.94 -5.92 25.34
CA TRP A 62 4.51 -6.68 24.22
C TRP A 62 5.68 -7.59 24.64
N ASN A 63 6.41 -7.22 25.69
CA ASN A 63 7.49 -8.05 26.25
C ASN A 63 6.97 -9.15 27.21
N ALA A 64 5.66 -9.19 27.47
CA ALA A 64 5.05 -10.15 28.40
C ALA A 64 4.34 -11.31 27.70
N VAL A 65 4.34 -11.35 26.36
CA VAL A 65 3.85 -12.50 25.59
C VAL A 65 5.02 -13.47 25.42
N PRO A 66 4.99 -14.66 26.05
CA PRO A 66 6.01 -15.67 25.81
C PRO A 66 5.92 -16.12 24.36
N GLU A 67 7.05 -16.22 23.67
CA GLU A 67 7.13 -16.92 22.38
C GLU A 67 6.63 -18.35 22.59
N ALA A 68 5.59 -18.72 21.83
CA ALA A 68 5.06 -20.08 21.74
C ALA A 68 5.66 -20.78 20.51
#